data_AF-A0A973PGF3-F1
#
_entry.id   AF-A0A973PGF3-F1
#
_cell.length_a   1.000
_cell.length_b   1.000
_cell.length_c   1.000
_cell.angle_alpha   90.00
_cell.angle_beta   90.00
_cell.angle_gamma   90.00
#
_symmetry.space_group_name_H-M   'P 1'
#
loop_
_entity.id
_entity.type
_entity.pdbx_description
1 polymer ?
#
loop_
_entity_poly.entity_id
_entity_poly.type
_entity_poly.pdbx_seq_one_letter_code
_entity_poly.pdbx_strand_id
1 'polypeptide(L)'
;MSGSLEDLPTEVDLAGARIVRESLTNVSRHSAAESASLTITRHDGNIVIKVEDDGPGVVNTEGSGFGVQGMRERAVALGGSLEAGPRPGGGFLVVATLKEPS
;
A
#
# COMPACT_ATOMS: atom_id res chain seq x y z
N MET A 1 -8.14 -7.86 8.40
CA MET A 1 -6.83 -8.54 8.41
C MET A 1 -7.08 -10.04 8.40
N SER A 2 -6.29 -10.80 7.64
CA SER A 2 -6.37 -12.27 7.59
C SER A 2 -4.96 -12.89 7.68
N GLY A 3 -4.78 -13.85 8.59
CA GLY A 3 -3.47 -14.39 8.96
C GLY A 3 -2.85 -13.65 10.17
N SER A 4 -1.91 -14.30 10.88
CA SER A 4 -1.21 -13.67 12.01
C SER A 4 -0.09 -12.75 11.51
N LEU A 5 -0.06 -11.51 11.99
CA LEU A 5 1.02 -10.55 11.75
C LEU A 5 2.03 -10.54 12.90
N GLU A 6 1.99 -11.54 13.78
CA GLU A 6 2.99 -11.73 14.83
C GLU A 6 4.29 -12.28 14.22
N ASP A 7 5.40 -11.97 14.88
CA ASP A 7 6.74 -12.45 14.52
C ASP A 7 7.15 -12.14 13.08
N LEU A 8 6.70 -11.00 12.54
CA LEU A 8 7.18 -10.54 11.24
C LEU A 8 8.67 -10.18 11.34
N PRO A 9 9.47 -10.55 10.32
CA PRO A 9 10.81 -10.02 10.17
C PRO A 9 10.79 -8.49 10.22
N THR A 10 11.70 -7.89 10.99
CA THR A 10 11.71 -6.44 11.24
C THR A 10 11.70 -5.60 9.96
N GLU A 11 12.39 -6.06 8.92
CA GLU A 11 12.43 -5.36 7.63
C GLU A 11 11.06 -5.33 6.93
N VAL A 12 10.30 -6.42 7.03
CA VAL A 12 8.93 -6.54 6.48
C VAL A 12 7.98 -5.63 7.25
N ASP A 13 8.08 -5.61 8.58
CA ASP A 13 7.25 -4.75 9.44
C ASP A 13 7.51 -3.25 9.15
N LEU A 14 8.78 -2.84 9.12
CA LEU A 14 9.16 -1.46 8.82
C LEU A 14 8.75 -1.02 7.41
N ALA A 15 8.94 -1.88 6.40
CA ALA A 15 8.51 -1.59 5.04
C ALA A 15 6.98 -1.49 4.94
N GLY A 16 6.27 -2.44 5.55
CA GLY A 16 4.81 -2.48 5.60
C GLY A 16 4.22 -1.23 6.27
N ALA A 17 4.71 -0.87 7.45
CA ALA A 17 4.28 0.32 8.17
C ALA A 17 4.47 1.61 7.36
N ARG A 18 5.60 1.74 6.63
CA ARG A 18 5.85 2.88 5.74
C ARG A 18 4.90 2.90 4.55
N ILE A 19 4.65 1.76 3.92
CA ILE A 19 3.70 1.66 2.79
C ILE A 19 2.30 2.05 3.24
N VAL A 20 1.84 1.54 4.38
CA VAL A 20 0.52 1.89 4.93
C VAL A 20 0.44 3.38 5.24
N ARG A 21 1.42 3.94 5.96
CA ARG A 21 1.42 5.36 6.32
C ARG A 21 1.41 6.26 5.08
N GLU A 22 2.27 5.97 4.10
CA GLU A 22 2.35 6.78 2.88
C GLU A 22 1.07 6.67 2.05
N SER A 23 0.49 5.47 1.94
CA SER A 23 -0.78 5.26 1.24
C SER A 23 -1.91 6.05 1.90
N LEU A 24 -2.06 5.96 3.23
CA LEU A 24 -3.09 6.72 3.95
C LEU A 24 -2.86 8.24 3.90
N THR A 25 -1.59 8.67 3.87
CA THR A 25 -1.25 10.09 3.68
C THR A 25 -1.65 10.56 2.29
N ASN A 26 -1.42 9.74 1.26
CA ASN A 26 -1.83 10.05 -0.11
C ASN A 26 -3.36 10.15 -0.23
N VAL A 27 -4.10 9.21 0.39
CA VAL A 27 -5.56 9.27 0.46
C VAL A 27 -6.00 10.56 1.16
N SER A 28 -5.47 10.87 2.34
CA SER A 28 -5.86 12.07 3.10
C SER A 28 -5.52 13.39 2.41
N ARG A 29 -4.45 13.45 1.61
CA ARG A 29 -4.00 14.70 0.94
C ARG A 29 -4.59 14.89 -0.45
N HIS A 30 -4.83 13.80 -1.17
CA HIS A 30 -5.12 13.85 -2.60
C HIS A 30 -6.46 13.23 -2.99
N SER A 31 -7.04 12.37 -2.15
CA SER A 31 -8.40 11.90 -2.40
C SER A 31 -9.40 12.87 -1.77
N ALA A 32 -10.44 13.20 -2.52
CA ALA A 32 -11.67 13.76 -1.94
C ALA A 32 -12.57 12.63 -1.38
N ALA A 33 -11.96 11.51 -0.94
CA ALA A 33 -12.67 10.35 -0.43
C ALA A 33 -13.22 10.61 0.96
N GLU A 34 -14.37 10.02 1.25
CA GLU A 34 -14.95 10.04 2.60
C GLU A 34 -14.40 8.88 3.43
N SER A 35 -13.97 7.81 2.77
CA SER A 35 -13.47 6.62 3.44
C SER A 35 -12.26 6.00 2.75
N ALA A 36 -11.45 5.30 3.55
CA ALA A 36 -10.33 4.49 3.11
C ALA A 36 -10.43 3.12 3.78
N SER A 37 -10.10 2.07 3.04
CA SER A 37 -10.04 0.70 3.56
C SER A 37 -8.61 0.18 3.49
N LEU A 38 -8.18 -0.51 4.55
CA LEU A 38 -6.90 -1.18 4.65
C LEU A 38 -7.14 -2.67 4.88
N THR A 39 -6.64 -3.50 3.97
CA THR A 39 -6.60 -4.94 4.13
C THR A 39 -5.15 -5.40 4.16
N ILE A 40 -4.80 -6.20 5.16
CA ILE A 40 -3.50 -6.88 5.24
C ILE A 40 -3.75 -8.38 5.33
N THR A 41 -3.10 -9.13 4.45
CA THR A 41 -3.18 -10.58 4.37
C THR A 41 -1.79 -11.19 4.41
N ARG A 42 -1.56 -12.17 5.28
CA ARG A 42 -0.34 -12.99 5.30
C ARG A 42 -0.67 -14.39 4.80
N HIS A 43 0.02 -14.86 3.77
CA HIS A 43 -0.07 -16.24 3.29
C HIS A 43 1.20 -16.62 2.53
N ASP A 44 1.61 -17.90 2.61
CA ASP A 44 2.70 -18.49 1.82
C ASP A 44 4.00 -17.66 1.81
N GLY A 45 4.39 -17.11 2.97
CA GLY A 45 5.60 -16.27 3.11
C GLY A 45 5.49 -14.89 2.46
N ASN A 46 4.27 -14.44 2.15
CA ASN A 46 3.99 -13.12 1.58
C ASN A 46 3.04 -12.32 2.45
N ILE A 47 3.32 -11.03 2.59
CA ILE A 47 2.41 -10.02 3.14
C ILE A 47 1.84 -9.19 2.00
N VAL A 48 0.52 -9.20 1.85
CA VAL A 48 -0.21 -8.38 0.89
C VAL A 48 -0.91 -7.26 1.64
N ILE A 49 -0.55 -6.02 1.30
CA ILE A 49 -1.15 -4.79 1.81
C ILE A 49 -1.98 -4.18 0.69
N LYS A 50 -3.26 -3.97 0.94
CA LYS A 50 -4.20 -3.33 0.03
C LYS A 50 -4.80 -2.11 0.69
N VAL A 51 -4.62 -0.95 0.06
CA VAL A 51 -5.25 0.32 0.48
C VAL A 51 -6.11 0.83 -0.65
N GLU A 52 -7.38 1.12 -0.35
CA GLU A 52 -8.34 1.64 -1.32
C GLU A 52 -9.13 2.81 -0.75
N ASP A 53 -9.39 3.81 -1.58
CA ASP A 53 -10.32 4.89 -1.26
C ASP A 53 -11.52 4.93 -2.21
N ASP A 54 -12.59 5.59 -1.79
CA ASP A 54 -13.85 5.77 -2.54
C ASP A 54 -13.99 7.15 -3.18
N GLY A 55 -12.89 7.90 -3.32
CA GLY A 55 -12.91 9.23 -3.92
C GLY A 55 -13.32 9.23 -5.40
N PRO A 56 -13.45 10.40 -6.06
CA PRO A 56 -13.88 10.49 -7.45
C PRO A 56 -12.89 9.91 -8.48
N GLY A 57 -11.77 9.31 -8.04
CA GLY A 57 -10.74 8.73 -8.93
C GLY A 57 -9.80 9.75 -9.55
N VAL A 58 -10.00 11.04 -9.25
CA VAL A 58 -9.11 12.14 -9.69
C VAL A 58 -8.14 12.42 -8.56
N VAL A 59 -6.99 11.75 -8.58
CA VAL A 59 -5.86 12.12 -7.74
C VAL A 59 -5.15 13.25 -8.47
N ASN A 60 -5.07 14.45 -7.90
CA ASN A 60 -4.16 15.47 -8.41
C ASN A 60 -2.74 14.89 -8.30
N THR A 61 -2.18 14.45 -9.44
CA THR A 61 -0.87 13.80 -9.51
C THR A 61 0.29 14.79 -9.42
N GLU A 62 0.01 16.09 -9.29
CA GLU A 62 1.02 17.12 -9.06
C GLU A 62 1.67 16.92 -7.68
N GLY A 63 2.71 16.08 -7.63
CA GLY A 63 3.52 15.79 -6.45
C GLY A 63 3.49 14.34 -5.94
N SER A 64 2.60 13.48 -6.45
CA SER A 64 2.41 12.10 -5.94
C SER A 64 3.44 11.07 -6.44
N GLY A 65 4.24 11.41 -7.45
CA GLY A 65 5.21 10.49 -8.08
C GLY A 65 6.26 9.95 -7.11
N PHE A 66 6.75 10.79 -6.18
CA PHE A 66 7.78 10.40 -5.22
C PHE A 66 7.28 9.45 -4.14
N GLY A 67 6.02 9.61 -3.67
CA GLY A 67 5.44 8.76 -2.64
C GLY A 67 5.23 7.32 -3.14
N VAL A 68 4.59 7.17 -4.31
CA VAL A 68 4.37 5.85 -4.94
C VAL A 68 5.69 5.19 -5.33
N GLN A 69 6.62 5.95 -5.90
CA GLN A 69 7.95 5.43 -6.23
C GLN A 69 8.68 4.90 -5.00
N GLY A 70 8.74 5.68 -3.91
CA GLY A 70 9.41 5.25 -2.68
C GLY A 70 8.74 4.05 -2.01
N MET A 71 7.42 3.91 -2.11
CA MET A 71 6.72 2.70 -1.68
C MET A 71 7.12 1.48 -2.54
N ARG A 72 7.19 1.65 -3.87
CA ARG A 72 7.57 0.57 -4.80
C ARG A 72 9.01 0.11 -4.58
N GLU A 73 9.94 1.03 -4.40
CA GLU A 73 11.34 0.72 -4.12
C GLU A 73 11.48 -0.13 -2.85
N ARG A 74 10.73 0.20 -1.79
CA ARG A 74 10.70 -0.58 -0.54
C ARG A 74 10.15 -1.99 -0.73
N ALA A 75 9.06 -2.15 -1.49
CA ALA A 75 8.50 -3.48 -1.76
C ALA A 75 9.46 -4.34 -2.59
N VAL A 76 10.10 -3.75 -3.61
CA VAL A 76 11.09 -4.43 -4.45
C VAL A 76 12.34 -4.80 -3.67
N ALA A 77 12.78 -3.98 -2.71
CA ALA A 77 13.92 -4.30 -1.85
C ALA A 77 13.71 -5.59 -1.03
N LEU A 78 12.46 -5.94 -0.73
CA LEU A 78 12.08 -7.20 -0.08
C LEU A 78 11.69 -8.30 -1.07
N GLY A 79 12.06 -8.19 -2.35
CA GLY A 79 11.74 -9.18 -3.38
C GLY A 79 10.26 -9.23 -3.78
N GLY A 80 9.49 -8.23 -3.37
CA GLY A 80 8.07 -8.06 -3.61
C GLY A 80 7.75 -7.11 -4.76
N SER A 81 6.55 -6.54 -4.74
CA SER A 81 6.04 -5.65 -5.80
C SER A 81 5.05 -4.62 -5.27
N LEU A 82 4.81 -3.56 -6.05
CA LEU A 82 3.77 -2.57 -5.75
C LEU A 82 3.12 -2.00 -7.01
N GLU A 83 1.80 -2.04 -7.01
CA GLU A 83 0.92 -1.42 -8.00
C GLU A 83 0.11 -0.32 -7.33
N ALA A 84 -0.04 0.81 -8.03
CA ALA A 84 -0.81 1.94 -7.54
C ALA A 84 -1.45 2.68 -8.71
N GLY A 85 -2.74 3.00 -8.60
CA GLY A 85 -3.46 3.68 -9.66
C GLY A 85 -4.95 3.92 -9.37
N PRO A 86 -5.63 4.71 -10.21
CA PRO A 86 -7.07 4.92 -10.11
C PRO A 86 -7.84 3.62 -10.38
N ARG A 87 -8.98 3.43 -9.72
CA ARG A 87 -9.84 2.25 -9.94
C ARG A 87 -10.93 2.52 -10.98
N PRO A 88 -11.37 1.49 -11.71
CA PRO A 88 -12.61 1.55 -12.49
C PRO A 88 -13.79 1.88 -11.56
N GLY A 89 -14.53 2.95 -11.86
CA GLY A 89 -15.66 3.40 -11.04
C GLY A 89 -15.32 4.40 -9.94
N GLY A 90 -14.06 4.82 -9.82
CA GLY A 90 -13.63 5.85 -8.88
C GLY A 90 -12.72 5.32 -7.75
N GLY A 91 -11.97 6.26 -7.19
CA GLY A 91 -11.03 6.06 -6.11
C GLY A 91 -9.65 5.65 -6.58
N PHE A 92 -8.77 5.40 -5.62
CA PHE A 92 -7.41 4.95 -5.84
C PHE A 92 -7.15 3.61 -5.14
N LEU A 93 -6.30 2.79 -5.73
CA LEU A 93 -5.87 1.50 -5.21
C LEU A 93 -4.35 1.48 -5.10
N VAL A 94 -3.85 1.02 -3.96
CA VAL A 94 -2.46 0.60 -3.75
C VAL A 94 -2.47 -0.87 -3.33
N VAL A 95 -1.73 -1.71 -4.05
CA VAL A 95 -1.48 -3.11 -3.69
C VAL A 95 0.02 -3.32 -3.59
N ALA A 96 0.50 -3.71 -2.41
CA ALA A 96 1.89 -4.06 -2.18
C ALA A 96 2.01 -5.51 -1.72
N THR A 97 2.96 -6.23 -2.31
CA THR A 97 3.36 -7.57 -1.86
C THR A 97 4.77 -7.47 -1.30
N LEU A 98 4.99 -7.97 -0.09
CA LEU A 98 6.30 -8.08 0.56
C LEU A 98 6.59 -9.56 0.80
N LYS A 99 7.82 -10.02 0.53
CA LYS A 99 8.22 -11.39 0.85
C LYS A 99 8.91 -11.45 2.19
N GLU A 100 8.58 -12.47 2.95
CA GLU A 100 9.36 -12.84 4.13
C GLU A 100 10.70 -13.42 3.66
N PRO A 101 11.81 -13.11 4.35
CA PRO A 101 13.08 -13.77 4.10
C PRO A 101 12.93 -15.27 4.35
N SER A 102 13.46 -16.08 3.41
CA SER A 102 13.53 -17.54 3.51
C SER A 102 14.52 -18.02 4.57
#